data_AF-A0A0F9P5H3-F1
#
_entry.id   AF-A0A0F9P5H3-F1
#
_cell.length_a   1.000
_cell.length_b   1.000
_cell.length_c   1.000
_cell.angle_alpha   90.00
_cell.angle_beta   90.00
_cell.angle_gamma   90.00
#
_symmetry.space_group_name_H-M   'P 1'
#
loop_
_entity.id
_entity.type
_entity.pdbx_description
1 polymer ?
#
loop_
_entity_poly.entity_id
_entity_poly.type
_entity_poly.pdbx_seq_one_letter_code
_entity_poly.pdbx_strand_id
1 'polypeptide(L)'
;MRYFIGVMSGTSLDGIDVTLTSFSESDTFQLVNARTFSFPKALYNQLQGLIVNQTSTLENLGQIDIALGRLIGSSINTILAEQQLKPKTSLQ
;
A
#
# COMPACT_ATOMS: atom_id res chain seq x y z
N MET A 1 -3.07 -18.82 -13.89
CA MET A 1 -3.06 -17.35 -13.68
C MET A 1 -2.17 -17.01 -12.50
N ARG A 2 -1.36 -15.96 -12.64
CA ARG A 2 -0.52 -15.42 -11.55
C ARG A 2 -1.07 -14.05 -11.15
N TYR A 3 -1.25 -13.81 -9.85
CA TYR A 3 -1.71 -12.52 -9.33
C TYR A 3 -0.55 -11.74 -8.74
N PHE A 4 -0.55 -10.42 -8.96
CA PHE A 4 0.43 -9.50 -8.40
C PHE A 4 -0.29 -8.30 -7.79
N ILE A 5 0.29 -7.77 -6.72
CA ILE A 5 -0.17 -6.55 -6.08
C ILE A 5 0.83 -5.44 -6.40
N GLY A 6 0.36 -4.35 -6.97
CA GLY A 6 1.14 -3.12 -7.14
C GLY A 6 0.73 -2.12 -6.05
N VAL A 7 1.70 -1.51 -5.37
CA VAL A 7 1.48 -0.44 -4.40
C VAL A 7 2.29 0.77 -4.81
N MET A 8 1.68 1.95 -4.82
CA MET A 8 2.34 3.22 -5.13
C MET A 8 1.85 4.30 -4.15
N SER A 9 2.77 5.11 -3.65
CA SER A 9 2.48 6.33 -2.89
C SER A 9 3.30 7.47 -3.48
N GLY A 10 2.63 8.43 -4.11
CA GLY A 10 3.28 9.61 -4.67
C GLY A 10 3.76 10.57 -3.57
N THR A 11 4.55 11.57 -3.95
CA THR A 11 5.03 12.64 -3.05
C THR A 11 3.96 13.70 -2.74
N SER A 12 2.81 13.66 -3.42
CA SER A 12 1.69 14.59 -3.23
C SER A 12 0.86 14.34 -1.97
N LEU A 13 1.02 13.18 -1.33
CA LEU A 13 0.26 12.74 -0.14
C LEU A 13 -1.27 12.61 -0.36
N ASP A 14 -1.72 12.33 -1.58
CA ASP A 14 -3.15 12.16 -1.89
C ASP A 14 -3.73 10.82 -1.39
N GLY A 15 -2.87 9.80 -1.26
CA GLY A 15 -3.23 8.48 -0.78
C GLY A 15 -2.20 7.43 -1.18
N ILE A 16 -2.57 6.16 -0.96
CA ILE A 16 -1.85 5.01 -1.49
C ILE A 16 -2.71 4.33 -2.56
N ASP A 17 -2.13 4.14 -3.73
CA ASP A 17 -2.74 3.37 -4.81
C ASP A 17 -2.37 1.91 -4.66
N VAL A 18 -3.38 1.05 -4.60
CA VAL A 18 -3.19 -0.40 -4.55
C VAL A 18 -3.94 -1.02 -5.72
N THR A 19 -3.22 -1.86 -6.46
CA THR A 19 -3.73 -2.57 -7.63
C THR A 19 -3.59 -4.07 -7.45
N LEU A 20 -4.59 -4.81 -7.92
CA LEU A 20 -4.52 -6.25 -8.12
C LEU A 20 -4.50 -6.51 -9.62
N THR A 21 -3.47 -7.17 -10.09
CA THR A 21 -3.29 -7.51 -11.50
C THR A 21 -3.14 -9.02 -11.66
N SER A 22 -3.48 -9.52 -12.84
CA SER A 22 -3.27 -10.92 -13.18
C SER A 22 -2.62 -11.09 -14.54
N PHE A 23 -1.78 -12.12 -14.64
CA PHE A 23 -1.14 -12.55 -15.88
C PHE A 23 -1.60 -13.97 -16.20
N SER A 24 -2.06 -14.19 -17.43
CA SER A 24 -2.34 -15.52 -17.95
C SER A 24 -1.04 -16.32 -18.18
N GLU A 25 -1.18 -17.57 -18.63
CA GLU A 25 -0.04 -18.39 -19.07
C GLU A 25 0.55 -17.90 -20.40
N SER A 26 -0.24 -17.20 -21.21
CA SER A 26 0.20 -16.52 -22.43
C SER A 26 0.66 -15.08 -22.18
N ASP A 27 1.03 -14.74 -20.93
CA ASP A 27 1.46 -13.41 -20.47
C ASP A 27 0.50 -12.26 -20.79
N THR A 28 -0.80 -12.55 -20.93
CA THR A 28 -1.80 -11.50 -21.10
C THR A 28 -2.06 -10.79 -19.77
N PHE A 29 -1.90 -9.47 -19.75
CA PHE A 29 -2.13 -8.62 -18.59
C PHE A 29 -3.61 -8.27 -18.41
N GLN A 30 -4.07 -8.30 -17.17
CA GLN A 30 -5.38 -7.80 -16.77
C GLN A 30 -5.29 -7.02 -15.45
N LEU A 31 -5.90 -5.83 -15.42
CA LEU A 31 -6.17 -5.11 -14.18
C LEU A 31 -7.47 -5.67 -13.56
N VAL A 32 -7.35 -6.29 -12.40
CA VAL A 32 -8.47 -6.95 -11.70
C VAL A 32 -9.17 -5.96 -10.78
N ASN A 33 -8.41 -5.17 -10.03
CA ASN A 33 -8.93 -4.14 -9.14
C ASN A 33 -7.88 -3.03 -8.98
N ALA A 34 -8.33 -1.79 -8.78
CA ALA A 34 -7.49 -0.64 -8.47
C ALA A 34 -8.26 0.28 -7.51
N ARG A 35 -7.60 0.71 -6.43
CA ARG A 35 -8.18 1.63 -5.46
C ARG A 35 -7.13 2.51 -4.82
N THR A 36 -7.48 3.77 -4.62
CA THR A 36 -6.75 4.72 -3.78
C THR A 36 -7.31 4.70 -2.36
N PHE A 37 -6.43 4.57 -1.36
CA PHE A 37 -6.77 4.67 0.06
C PHE A 37 -6.19 5.95 0.64
N SER A 38 -7.03 6.77 1.25
CA SER A 38 -6.60 7.99 1.91
C SER A 38 -5.75 7.70 3.15
N PHE A 39 -4.77 8.57 3.41
CA PHE A 39 -4.02 8.51 4.66
C PHE A 39 -4.92 8.80 5.87
N PRO A 40 -4.81 8.01 6.95
CA PRO A 40 -5.37 8.40 8.24
C PRO A 40 -4.83 9.77 8.66
N LYS A 41 -5.68 10.63 9.22
CA LYS A 41 -5.34 12.03 9.51
C LYS A 41 -4.05 12.20 10.31
N ALA A 42 -3.82 11.32 11.30
CA ALA A 42 -2.60 11.33 12.10
C ALA A 42 -1.35 11.06 11.24
N LEU A 43 -1.37 10.01 10.42
CA LEU A 43 -0.27 9.65 9.53
C LEU A 43 -0.03 10.72 8.47
N TYR A 44 -1.10 11.28 7.89
CA TYR A 44 -0.99 12.40 6.95
C TYR A 44 -0.23 13.59 7.57
N ASN A 45 -0.62 14.01 8.78
CA ASN A 45 0.01 15.14 9.46
C ASN A 45 1.49 14.84 9.78
N GLN A 46 1.82 13.60 10.15
CA GLN A 46 3.20 13.19 10.41
C GLN A 46 4.05 13.24 9.13
N LEU A 47 3.55 12.67 8.03
CA LEU A 47 4.23 12.70 6.72
C LEU A 47 4.40 14.13 6.21
N GLN A 48 3.35 14.96 6.31
CA GLN A 48 3.43 16.38 5.95
C GLN A 48 4.47 17.11 6.79
N GLY A 49 4.56 16.81 8.10
CA GLY A 49 5.57 17.37 8.98
C GLY A 49 7.00 17.02 8.55
N LEU A 50 7.25 15.79 8.09
CA LEU A 50 8.55 15.40 7.53
C LEU A 50 8.91 16.23 6.28
N ILE A 51 7.95 16.44 5.39
CA ILE A 51 8.16 17.19 4.14
C ILE A 51 8.43 18.68 4.43
N VAL A 52 7.65 19.29 5.31
CA VAL A 52 7.74 20.72 5.61
C VAL A 52 8.98 21.04 6.43
N ASN A 53 9.25 20.26 7.49
CA ASN A 53 10.32 20.58 8.43
C ASN A 53 11.68 20.04 7.97
N GLN A 54 11.70 19.04 7.09
CA GLN A 54 12.90 18.39 6.55
C GLN A 54 13.90 17.92 7.63
N THR A 55 13.41 17.75 8.86
CA THR A 55 14.18 17.38 10.05
C THR A 55 13.34 16.44 10.89
N SER A 56 13.94 15.32 11.31
CA SER A 56 13.28 14.33 12.17
C SER A 56 14.33 13.52 12.91
N THR A 57 13.95 12.94 14.05
CA THR A 57 14.75 11.89 14.69
C THR A 57 14.59 10.58 13.93
N LEU A 58 15.58 9.69 14.05
CA LEU A 58 15.52 8.35 13.49
C LEU A 58 14.35 7.54 14.09
N GLU A 59 14.09 7.72 15.38
CA GLU A 59 12.95 7.10 16.06
C GLU A 59 11.63 7.51 15.42
N ASN A 60 11.41 8.81 15.20
CA ASN A 60 10.18 9.29 14.58
C ASN A 60 10.04 8.80 13.13
N LEU A 61 11.13 8.75 12.35
CA LEU A 61 11.12 8.16 11.01
C LEU A 61 10.71 6.69 11.04
N GLY A 62 11.27 5.90 11.96
CA GLY A 62 10.91 4.49 12.13
C GLY A 62 9.44 4.29 12.52
N GLN A 63 8.89 5.14 13.38
CA GLN A 63 7.46 5.06 13.74
C GLN A 63 6.55 5.35 12.55
N ILE A 64 6.90 6.36 11.74
CA ILE A 64 6.14 6.73 10.53
C ILE A 64 6.23 5.62 9.48
N ASP A 65 7.40 5.01 9.28
CA ASP A 65 7.60 3.86 8.40
C ASP A 65 6.72 2.68 8.78
N ILE A 66 6.70 2.30 10.07
CA ILE A 66 5.82 1.24 10.59
C ILE A 66 4.34 1.58 10.36
N ALA A 67 3.93 2.83 10.63
CA ALA A 67 2.55 3.26 10.44
C ALA A 67 2.13 3.20 8.97
N LEU A 68 3.01 3.61 8.04
CA LEU A 68 2.78 3.51 6.61
C LEU A 68 2.70 2.05 6.15
N GLY A 69 3.62 1.19 6.61
CA GLY A 69 3.60 -0.25 6.31
C GLY A 69 2.31 -0.93 6.77
N ARG A 70 1.80 -0.56 7.95
CA ARG A 70 0.49 -1.04 8.45
C ARG A 70 -0.66 -0.60 7.56
N LEU A 71 -0.67 0.67 7.13
CA LEU A 71 -1.70 1.17 6.20
C LEU A 71 -1.68 0.36 4.90
N ILE A 72 -0.51 0.21 4.28
CA ILE A 72 -0.32 -0.58 3.06
C ILE A 72 -0.84 -2.01 3.24
N GLY A 73 -0.41 -2.71 4.29
CA GLY A 73 -0.87 -4.07 4.57
C GLY A 73 -2.38 -4.18 4.75
N SER A 74 -3.00 -3.23 5.44
CA SER A 74 -4.45 -3.19 5.63
C SER A 74 -5.22 -2.93 4.33
N SER A 75 -4.71 -2.05 3.47
CA SER A 75 -5.30 -1.74 2.15
C SER A 75 -5.22 -2.93 1.20
N ILE A 76 -4.09 -3.64 1.20
CA ILE A 76 -3.93 -4.90 0.45
C ILE A 76 -4.95 -5.94 0.92
N ASN A 77 -5.04 -6.16 2.23
CA ASN A 77 -5.97 -7.14 2.80
C ASN A 77 -7.43 -6.79 2.48
N THR A 78 -7.76 -5.50 2.42
CA THR A 78 -9.09 -5.03 2.02
C THR A 78 -9.41 -5.45 0.57
N ILE A 79 -8.50 -5.19 -0.38
CA ILE A 79 -8.69 -5.60 -1.78
C ILE A 79 -8.80 -7.12 -1.90
N LEU A 80 -7.95 -7.88 -1.20
CA LEU A 80 -7.98 -9.34 -1.24
C LEU A 80 -9.32 -9.88 -0.73
N ALA A 81 -9.83 -9.33 0.38
CA ALA A 81 -11.12 -9.73 0.94
C ALA A 81 -12.29 -9.46 -0.02
N GLU A 82 -12.32 -8.29 -0.65
CA GLU A 82 -13.35 -7.91 -1.63
C GLU A 82 -13.36 -8.82 -2.86
N GLN A 83 -12.17 -9.28 -3.30
CA GLN A 83 -12.02 -10.20 -4.41
C GLN A 83 -12.11 -11.67 -3.98
N GLN A 84 -12.39 -11.94 -2.70
CA GLN A 84 -12.47 -13.29 -2.11
C GLN A 84 -11.18 -14.11 -2.34
N LEU A 85 -10.04 -13.43 -2.43
CA LEU A 85 -8.73 -14.04 -2.60
C LEU A 85 -8.06 -14.21 -1.24
N LYS A 86 -7.30 -15.29 -1.11
CA LYS A 86 -6.50 -15.56 0.09
C LYS A 86 -5.02 -15.46 -0.26
N PRO A 87 -4.21 -14.71 0.51
CA PRO A 87 -2.77 -14.76 0.33
C PRO A 87 -2.29 -16.17 0.66
N LYS A 88 -1.39 -16.70 -0.18
CA LYS A 88 -0.75 -17.99 0.09
C LYS A 88 0.35 -17.75 1.12
N THR A 89 0.18 -18.23 2.35
CA THR A 89 1.22 -18.11 3.37
C THR A 89 2.29 -19.17 3.12
N SER A 90 3.48 -18.75 2.71
CA SER A 90 4.68 -19.58 2.67
C SER A 90 5.33 -19.60 4.06
N LEU A 91 4.68 -20.21 5.04
CA LEU A 91 5.32 -20.60 6.29
C LEU A 91 5.33 -22.13 6.32
N GLN A 92 6.24 -22.70 5.55
CA GLN A 92 6.78 -24.05 5.73
C GLN A 92 8.29 -23.92 5.79
#